data_AF-A0A925AEE9-F1
#
_entry.id   AF-A0A925AEE9-F1
#
_cell.length_a   1.000
_cell.length_b   1.000
_cell.length_c   1.000
_cell.angle_alpha   90.00
_cell.angle_beta   90.00
_cell.angle_gamma   90.00
#
_symmetry.space_group_name_H-M   'P 1'
#
loop_
_entity.id
_entity.type
_entity.pdbx_description
1 polymer ?
#
loop_
_entity_poly.entity_id
_entity_poly.type
_entity_poly.pdbx_seq_one_letter_code
_entity_poly.pdbx_strand_id
1 'polypeptide(L)'
;HDPMHGTYGFLVHNGKHIFTYGAGPQNKGHMLLLIDPKDGKVAAAVPHNDALNHATPFVLGDHFMLQPDCVHSNNYMHIISGDPATFAKISEWRPQHHNTNTYGGAVVGFIHPIADGRLWFRCADGVYCYDLRTSKTQ
;
A
#
# COMPACT_ATOMS: atom_id res chain seq x y z
N HIS A 1 1.97 -18.12 18.38
CA HIS A 1 2.93 -17.23 17.73
C HIS A 1 2.31 -15.84 17.71
N ASP A 2 2.99 -14.86 18.30
CA ASP A 2 2.57 -13.46 18.29
C ASP A 2 2.64 -12.92 16.85
N PRO A 3 1.51 -12.55 16.22
CA PRO A 3 1.48 -12.07 14.84
C PRO A 3 2.18 -10.72 14.65
N MET A 4 2.53 -10.02 15.73
CA MET A 4 3.15 -8.68 15.70
C MET A 4 4.68 -8.72 15.69
N HIS A 5 5.31 -9.88 15.96
CA HIS A 5 6.75 -10.09 15.83
C HIS A 5 7.15 -10.15 14.34
N GLY A 6 7.05 -9.01 13.65
CA GLY A 6 7.38 -8.90 12.22
C GLY A 6 6.75 -7.70 11.53
N THR A 7 5.76 -7.04 12.13
CA THR A 7 5.09 -5.86 11.56
C THR A 7 5.75 -4.56 12.01
N TYR A 8 6.06 -3.67 11.08
CA TYR A 8 6.41 -2.26 11.36
C TYR A 8 5.60 -1.28 10.52
N GLY A 9 4.68 -1.78 9.68
CA GLY A 9 3.87 -0.96 8.80
C GLY A 9 2.64 -0.36 9.48
N PHE A 10 2.08 0.67 8.84
CA PHE A 10 0.78 1.21 9.22
C PHE A 10 -0.31 0.13 9.14
N LEU A 11 -1.32 0.24 10.01
CA LEU A 11 -2.53 -0.57 9.98
C LEU A 11 -3.65 0.23 9.31
N VAL A 12 -4.30 -0.33 8.28
CA VAL A 12 -5.48 0.28 7.66
C VAL A 12 -6.64 -0.72 7.61
N HIS A 13 -7.87 -0.25 7.83
CA HIS A 13 -9.04 -1.09 7.97
C HIS A 13 -10.10 -0.73 6.94
N ASN A 14 -10.47 -1.66 6.06
CA ASN A 14 -11.49 -1.44 5.02
C ASN A 14 -12.94 -1.69 5.48
N GLY A 15 -13.16 -1.88 6.80
CA GLY A 15 -14.46 -2.27 7.35
C GLY A 15 -14.68 -3.78 7.44
N LYS A 16 -13.81 -4.60 6.82
CA LYS A 16 -13.87 -6.08 6.84
C LYS A 16 -12.59 -6.69 7.44
N HIS A 17 -11.43 -6.23 6.98
CA HIS A 17 -10.12 -6.72 7.38
C HIS A 17 -9.15 -5.57 7.65
N ILE A 18 -8.18 -5.83 8.52
CA ILE A 18 -7.04 -4.94 8.74
C ILE A 18 -5.91 -5.39 7.81
N PHE A 19 -5.34 -4.47 7.06
CA PHE A 19 -4.17 -4.68 6.23
C PHE A 19 -2.93 -4.06 6.86
N THR A 20 -1.82 -4.78 6.76
CA THR A 20 -0.49 -4.26 7.11
C THR A 20 0.61 -5.01 6.35
N TYR A 21 1.85 -4.64 6.59
CA TYR A 21 3.02 -5.27 6.02
C TYR A 21 4.16 -5.33 7.04
N GLY A 22 5.14 -6.17 6.73
CA GLY A 22 6.26 -6.41 7.63
C GLY A 22 7.38 -7.22 7.01
N ALA A 23 8.31 -7.62 7.86
CA ALA A 23 9.34 -8.59 7.53
C ALA A 23 8.75 -10.00 7.44
N GLY A 24 9.26 -10.79 6.49
CA GLY A 24 8.97 -12.22 6.43
C GLY A 24 9.64 -13.03 7.54
N PRO A 25 9.34 -14.34 7.61
CA PRO A 25 9.96 -15.23 8.58
C PRO A 25 11.49 -15.10 8.58
N GLN A 26 12.10 -15.06 9.78
CA GLN A 26 13.54 -14.89 9.97
C GLN A 26 14.09 -13.56 9.40
N ASN A 27 13.26 -12.53 9.26
CA ASN A 27 13.61 -11.24 8.65
C ASN A 27 14.08 -11.35 7.19
N LYS A 28 13.61 -12.36 6.46
CA LYS A 28 13.90 -12.53 5.04
C LYS A 28 12.70 -12.10 4.20
N GLY A 29 12.94 -11.12 3.33
CA GLY A 29 11.92 -10.57 2.44
C GLY A 29 10.83 -9.77 3.17
N HIS A 30 9.87 -9.28 2.41
CA HIS A 30 8.72 -8.54 2.91
C HIS A 30 7.45 -9.39 2.77
N MET A 31 6.48 -9.15 3.64
CA MET A 31 5.18 -9.81 3.62
C MET A 31 4.07 -8.77 3.68
N LEU A 32 2.98 -9.08 2.99
CA LEU A 32 1.68 -8.44 3.21
C LEU A 32 0.87 -9.32 4.13
N LEU A 33 0.12 -8.71 5.04
CA LEU A 33 -0.72 -9.39 6.01
C LEU A 33 -2.14 -8.85 5.96
N LEU A 34 -3.10 -9.76 6.03
CA LEU A 34 -4.50 -9.47 6.23
C LEU A 34 -4.92 -10.07 7.56
N ILE A 35 -5.52 -9.27 8.44
CA ILE A 35 -5.86 -9.61 9.81
C ILE A 35 -7.37 -9.52 9.99
N ASP A 36 -7.98 -10.53 10.62
CA ASP A 36 -9.38 -10.48 11.04
C ASP A 36 -9.49 -9.55 12.27
N PRO A 37 -10.25 -8.45 12.18
CA PRO A 37 -10.38 -7.50 13.27
C PRO A 37 -11.12 -8.07 14.49
N LYS A 38 -11.87 -9.16 14.35
CA LYS A 38 -12.64 -9.76 15.45
C LYS A 38 -11.75 -10.44 16.48
N ASP A 39 -10.69 -11.10 16.02
CA ASP A 39 -9.83 -11.91 16.88
C ASP A 39 -8.33 -11.60 16.75
N GLY A 40 -7.95 -10.67 15.86
CA GLY A 40 -6.58 -10.24 15.65
C GLY A 40 -5.70 -11.28 14.95
N LYS A 41 -6.28 -12.37 14.42
CA LYS A 41 -5.51 -13.40 13.73
C LYS A 41 -5.22 -13.03 12.29
N VAL A 42 -4.10 -13.53 11.78
CA VAL A 42 -3.76 -13.43 10.36
C VAL A 42 -4.72 -14.32 9.55
N ALA A 43 -5.58 -13.67 8.77
CA ALA A 43 -6.51 -14.32 7.85
C ALA A 43 -5.80 -14.76 6.55
N ALA A 44 -4.84 -13.96 6.08
CA ALA A 44 -4.01 -14.30 4.93
C ALA A 44 -2.64 -13.59 5.00
N ALA A 45 -1.63 -14.18 4.37
CA ALA A 45 -0.30 -13.62 4.27
C ALA A 45 0.35 -13.99 2.93
N VAL A 46 0.98 -13.04 2.26
CA VAL A 46 1.69 -13.28 1.00
C VAL A 46 3.05 -12.58 0.96
N PRO A 47 4.07 -13.19 0.33
CA PRO A 47 5.34 -12.51 0.07
C PRO A 47 5.17 -11.27 -0.80
N HIS A 48 6.05 -10.30 -0.61
CA HIS A 48 6.16 -9.09 -1.40
C HIS A 48 7.60 -8.86 -1.86
N ASN A 49 7.78 -8.53 -3.13
CA ASN A 49 9.10 -8.41 -3.74
C ASN A 49 9.74 -7.03 -3.54
N ASP A 50 8.94 -5.98 -3.37
CA ASP A 50 9.47 -4.63 -3.18
C ASP A 50 9.86 -4.37 -1.72
N ALA A 51 10.80 -3.46 -1.55
CA ALA A 51 11.12 -2.91 -0.24
C ALA A 51 9.89 -2.18 0.34
N LEU A 52 9.58 -2.47 1.61
CA LEU A 52 8.43 -1.88 2.30
C LEU A 52 8.83 -0.95 3.46
N ASN A 53 10.12 -0.58 3.56
CA ASN A 53 10.67 0.21 4.67
C ASN A 53 10.00 1.58 4.84
N HIS A 54 9.52 2.16 3.73
CA HIS A 54 8.79 3.42 3.67
C HIS A 54 7.45 3.29 2.97
N ALA A 55 6.87 2.08 2.98
CA ALA A 55 5.60 1.85 2.31
C ALA A 55 4.46 2.63 2.98
N THR A 56 3.44 2.98 2.19
CA THR A 56 2.27 3.73 2.65
C THR A 56 1.01 3.06 2.13
N PRO A 57 0.22 2.43 3.02
CA PRO A 57 -1.01 1.78 2.63
C PRO A 57 -2.22 2.71 2.84
N PHE A 58 -3.27 2.49 2.05
CA PHE A 58 -4.58 3.10 2.28
C PHE A 58 -5.71 2.21 1.77
N VAL A 59 -6.93 2.51 2.23
CA VAL A 59 -8.14 1.78 1.88
C VAL A 59 -8.67 2.25 0.53
N LEU A 60 -9.04 1.30 -0.34
CA LEU A 60 -9.69 1.55 -1.62
C LEU A 60 -10.94 0.65 -1.74
N GLY A 61 -12.02 1.05 -1.09
CA GLY A 61 -13.23 0.22 -0.98
C GLY A 61 -12.93 -1.11 -0.31
N ASP A 62 -13.28 -2.23 -0.95
CA ASP A 62 -12.95 -3.58 -0.47
C ASP A 62 -11.48 -3.97 -0.67
N HIS A 63 -10.70 -3.15 -1.37
CA HIS A 63 -9.28 -3.38 -1.66
C HIS A 63 -8.39 -2.50 -0.78
N PHE A 64 -7.09 -2.76 -0.87
CA PHE A 64 -6.06 -1.88 -0.35
C PHE A 64 -5.20 -1.39 -1.49
N MET A 65 -4.67 -0.19 -1.33
CA MET A 65 -3.63 0.32 -2.19
C MET A 65 -2.37 0.48 -1.36
N LEU A 66 -1.24 0.02 -1.88
CA LEU A 66 0.06 0.08 -1.23
C LEU A 66 1.03 0.79 -2.16
N GLN A 67 1.52 1.95 -1.74
CA GLN A 67 2.73 2.52 -2.31
C GLN A 67 3.92 1.85 -1.60
N PRO A 68 4.82 1.14 -2.31
CA PRO A 68 6.03 0.59 -1.71
C PRO A 68 7.01 1.71 -1.32
N ASP A 69 8.28 1.37 -1.09
CA ASP A 69 9.34 2.35 -0.82
C ASP A 69 9.56 3.32 -2.00
N CYS A 70 8.83 4.43 -2.01
CA CYS A 70 8.93 5.49 -3.00
C CYS A 70 10.03 6.52 -2.72
N VAL A 71 10.68 6.45 -1.55
CA VAL A 71 11.80 7.32 -1.21
C VAL A 71 13.03 6.92 -2.02
N HIS A 72 13.22 5.62 -2.22
CA HIS A 72 14.37 5.05 -2.93
C HIS A 72 14.02 4.48 -4.31
N SER A 73 12.74 4.44 -4.70
CA SER A 73 12.31 3.80 -5.94
C SER A 73 11.22 4.59 -6.68
N ASN A 74 10.60 3.95 -7.66
CA ASN A 74 9.55 4.54 -8.48
C ASN A 74 8.26 4.77 -7.67
N ASN A 75 7.48 5.75 -8.11
CA ASN A 75 6.17 6.08 -7.61
C ASN A 75 5.09 5.30 -8.37
N TYR A 76 4.82 4.07 -7.95
CA TYR A 76 3.67 3.29 -8.38
C TYR A 76 2.92 2.77 -7.15
N MET A 77 1.69 2.31 -7.37
CA MET A 77 0.85 1.80 -6.30
C MET A 77 0.28 0.43 -6.66
N HIS A 78 0.47 -0.54 -5.79
CA HIS A 78 -0.13 -1.85 -5.90
C HIS A 78 -1.58 -1.81 -5.44
N ILE A 79 -2.48 -2.41 -6.22
CA ILE A 79 -3.83 -2.72 -5.78
C ILE A 79 -3.82 -4.14 -5.25
N ILE A 80 -4.27 -4.31 -4.01
CA ILE A 80 -4.21 -5.56 -3.26
C ILE A 80 -5.64 -5.97 -2.91
N SER A 81 -6.00 -7.23 -3.15
CA SER A 81 -7.30 -7.77 -2.71
C SER A 81 -7.45 -7.67 -1.20
N GLY A 82 -8.62 -7.29 -0.70
CA GLY A 82 -8.95 -7.35 0.72
C GLY A 82 -9.73 -8.60 1.13
N ASP A 83 -9.87 -9.57 0.21
CA ASP A 83 -10.49 -10.87 0.45
C ASP A 83 -9.40 -11.92 0.78
N PRO A 84 -9.46 -12.60 1.94
CA PRO A 84 -8.50 -13.63 2.32
C PRO A 84 -8.32 -14.74 1.29
N ALA A 85 -9.38 -15.11 0.56
CA ALA A 85 -9.33 -16.19 -0.43
C ALA A 85 -8.55 -15.81 -1.69
N THR A 86 -8.44 -14.52 -1.98
CA THR A 86 -7.78 -13.96 -3.18
C THR A 86 -6.68 -12.97 -2.83
N PHE A 87 -6.19 -13.00 -1.58
CA PHE A 87 -5.25 -12.02 -1.03
C PHE A 87 -3.93 -12.03 -1.79
N ALA A 88 -3.74 -11.04 -2.66
CA ALA A 88 -2.54 -10.85 -3.48
C ALA A 88 -2.54 -9.44 -4.11
N LYS A 89 -1.41 -9.05 -4.71
CA LYS A 89 -1.40 -7.95 -5.70
C LYS A 89 -2.23 -8.37 -6.91
N ILE A 90 -3.29 -7.61 -7.20
CA ILE A 90 -4.18 -7.87 -8.33
C ILE A 90 -3.96 -6.89 -9.49
N SER A 91 -3.39 -5.72 -9.21
CA SER A 91 -3.09 -4.73 -10.23
C SER A 91 -2.05 -3.73 -9.74
N GLU A 92 -1.65 -2.82 -10.62
CA GLU A 92 -0.70 -1.77 -10.35
C GLU A 92 -1.14 -0.50 -11.08
N TRP A 93 -1.24 0.59 -10.35
CA TRP A 93 -1.50 1.91 -10.90
C TRP A 93 -0.18 2.68 -10.99
N ARG A 94 0.10 3.21 -12.17
CA ARG A 94 1.28 4.03 -12.45
C ARG A 94 0.85 5.44 -12.84
N PRO A 95 1.22 6.47 -12.07
CA PRO A 95 1.10 7.85 -12.55
C PRO A 95 2.01 8.08 -13.76
N GLN A 96 1.68 9.10 -14.55
CA GLN A 96 2.47 9.49 -15.72
C GLN A 96 3.95 9.73 -15.38
N HIS A 97 4.24 10.24 -14.18
CA HIS A 97 5.58 10.57 -13.70
C HIS A 97 6.14 9.55 -12.69
N HIS A 98 5.77 8.27 -12.80
CA HIS A 98 6.16 7.22 -11.85
C HIS A 98 7.68 7.01 -11.67
N ASN A 99 8.54 7.49 -12.56
CA ASN A 99 10.00 7.35 -12.42
C ASN A 99 10.66 8.48 -11.60
N THR A 100 9.88 9.46 -11.15
CA THR A 100 10.39 10.52 -10.27
C THR A 100 10.36 9.99 -8.84
N ASN A 101 11.47 9.97 -8.10
CA ASN A 101 11.49 9.63 -6.67
C ASN A 101 11.37 10.89 -5.79
N THR A 102 11.22 10.74 -4.47
CA THR A 102 11.09 11.87 -3.53
C THR A 102 12.33 12.17 -2.71
N TYR A 103 13.50 11.67 -3.11
CA TYR A 103 14.72 11.64 -2.30
C TYR A 103 14.85 12.82 -1.32
N GLY A 104 14.68 12.55 -0.02
CA GLY A 104 14.82 13.55 1.05
C GLY A 104 13.78 13.41 2.17
N GLY A 105 14.22 12.87 3.32
CA GLY A 105 13.80 13.21 4.70
C GLY A 105 12.32 13.31 5.09
N ALA A 106 11.38 13.09 4.18
CA ALA A 106 9.97 13.23 4.45
C ALA A 106 9.46 11.91 5.02
N VAL A 107 9.25 11.91 6.32
CA VAL A 107 8.41 10.95 7.07
C VAL A 107 6.94 10.96 6.57
N VAL A 108 6.65 11.69 5.50
CA VAL A 108 5.33 11.78 4.93
C VAL A 108 5.36 10.95 3.67
N GLY A 109 5.22 9.64 3.87
CA GLY A 109 4.52 8.81 2.90
C GLY A 109 3.34 9.63 2.42
N PHE A 110 3.34 9.93 1.12
CA PHE A 110 2.40 10.79 0.45
C PHE A 110 1.03 10.61 1.09
N ILE A 111 0.57 11.57 1.89
CA ILE A 111 -0.79 11.50 2.39
C ILE A 111 -1.60 11.71 1.13
N HIS A 112 -2.22 10.64 0.67
CA HIS A 112 -3.10 10.62 -0.47
C HIS A 112 -4.48 11.02 0.03
N PRO A 113 -4.85 12.31 0.10
CA PRO A 113 -6.26 12.59 0.30
C PRO A 113 -6.98 11.96 -0.88
N ILE A 114 -7.98 11.16 -0.58
CA ILE A 114 -8.97 10.75 -1.55
C ILE A 114 -10.25 11.44 -1.13
N ALA A 115 -10.78 12.24 -2.04
CA ALA A 115 -12.00 13.01 -1.85
C ALA A 115 -12.72 13.06 -3.19
N ASP A 116 -14.02 12.75 -3.17
CA ASP A 116 -14.91 12.80 -4.33
C ASP A 116 -14.40 12.00 -5.56
N GLY A 117 -13.72 10.88 -5.31
CA GLY A 117 -13.17 10.01 -6.37
C GLY A 117 -11.91 10.55 -7.03
N ARG A 118 -11.25 11.53 -6.44
CA ARG A 118 -9.96 12.06 -6.90
C ARG A 118 -8.86 11.71 -5.91
N LEU A 119 -7.67 11.47 -6.46
CA LEU A 119 -6.45 11.21 -5.74
C LEU A 119 -5.51 12.39 -5.95
N TRP A 120 -5.02 13.01 -4.88
CA TRP A 120 -3.97 14.02 -4.99
C TRP A 120 -2.62 13.46 -4.58
N PHE A 121 -1.58 13.88 -5.29
CA PHE A 121 -0.24 13.31 -5.19
C PHE A 121 0.81 14.42 -5.26
N ARG A 122 1.67 14.56 -4.24
CA ARG A 122 2.73 15.59 -4.20
C ARG A 122 4.09 15.00 -4.61
N CYS A 123 4.49 15.08 -5.88
CA CYS A 123 5.87 14.74 -6.26
C CYS A 123 6.83 15.88 -5.91
N ALA A 124 8.14 15.68 -6.14
CA ALA A 124 9.16 16.72 -5.97
C ALA A 124 8.82 18.02 -6.73
N ASP A 125 8.27 17.90 -7.94
CA ASP A 125 8.07 19.00 -8.89
C ASP A 125 6.67 19.62 -8.88
N GLY A 126 5.64 18.93 -8.37
CA GLY A 126 4.26 19.45 -8.38
C GLY A 126 3.29 18.73 -7.45
N VAL A 127 2.07 19.27 -7.36
CA VAL A 127 0.90 18.55 -6.82
C VAL A 127 0.04 18.14 -8.00
N TYR A 128 -0.20 16.85 -8.13
CA TYR A 128 -0.98 16.22 -9.18
C TYR A 128 -2.35 15.81 -8.63
N CYS A 129 -3.37 15.83 -9.49
CA CYS A 129 -4.71 15.36 -9.18
C CYS A 129 -5.16 14.38 -10.25
N TYR A 130 -5.43 13.14 -9.85
CA TYR A 130 -5.92 12.07 -10.72
C TYR A 130 -7.38 11.79 -10.43
N ASP A 131 -8.22 11.88 -11.45
CA ASP A 131 -9.63 11.51 -11.35
C ASP A 131 -9.78 9.99 -11.54
N LEU A 132 -10.08 9.27 -10.46
CA LEU A 132 -10.20 7.81 -10.47
C LEU A 132 -11.50 7.35 -11.13
N ARG A 133 -12.44 8.26 -11.41
CA ARG A 133 -13.72 7.96 -12.07
C ARG A 133 -13.57 7.88 -13.58
N THR A 134 -12.58 8.58 -14.14
CA THR A 134 -12.31 8.60 -15.57
C THR A 134 -11.28 7.55 -15.91
N SER A 135 -11.66 6.26 -15.84
CA SER A 135 -10.82 5.19 -16.38
C SER A 135 -10.88 5.22 -17.92
N LYS A 136 -10.07 6.07 -18.55
CA LYS A 136 -9.56 5.70 -19.88
C LYS A 136 -8.29 4.91 -19.63
N THR A 137 -8.43 3.59 -19.64
CA THR A 137 -7.32 2.65 -19.78
C THR A 137 -6.43 3.17 -20.91
N GLN A 138 -5.20 3.54 -20.58
CA GLN A 138 -4.12 3.64 -21.57
C GLN A 138 -3.34 2.34 -21.53
#